data_AF-A0A9J6ZTJ1-F1
#
_entry.id   AF-A0A9J6ZTJ1-F1
#
_cell.length_a   1.000
_cell.length_b   1.000
_cell.length_c   1.000
_cell.angle_alpha   90.00
_cell.angle_beta   90.00
_cell.angle_gamma   90.00
#
_symmetry.space_group_name_H-M   'P 1'
#
loop_
_entity.id
_entity.type
_entity.pdbx_description
1 polymer ?
#
loop_
_entity_poly.entity_id
_entity_poly.type
_entity_poly.pdbx_seq_one_letter_code
_entity_poly.pdbx_strand_id
1 'polypeptide(L)'
;MKKTPDRKYRLQSAKDWIKIYSGNNIVKGYSKKYSVDKICAVKELRLLGFKISDEYERQLRQSMESLKQQRLAFKKKRENELNAFCEIESDEHFAMIIGYTSGGYPYGVTHEEMEQKDIEKEFD
;
A
#
# COMPACT_ATOMS: atom_id res chain seq x y z
N MET A 1 0.99 -11.90 6.57
CA MET A 1 1.55 -10.71 7.26
C MET A 1 2.04 -11.12 8.65
N LYS A 2 3.23 -10.68 9.08
CA LYS A 2 3.65 -10.86 10.48
C LYS A 2 2.74 -10.02 11.37
N LYS A 3 2.15 -10.64 12.39
CA LYS A 3 1.33 -9.92 13.38
C LYS A 3 2.25 -9.09 14.27
N THR A 4 1.87 -7.85 14.53
CA THR A 4 2.60 -6.98 15.46
C THR A 4 2.34 -7.47 16.89
N PRO A 5 3.36 -7.83 17.70
CA PRO A 5 3.19 -8.27 19.08
C PRO A 5 2.62 -7.17 19.98
N ASP A 6 2.06 -7.52 21.15
CA ASP A 6 1.57 -6.51 22.11
C ASP A 6 2.70 -5.60 22.65
N ARG A 7 2.37 -4.34 22.96
CA ARG A 7 3.31 -3.32 23.42
C ARG A 7 4.05 -3.73 24.68
N LYS A 8 3.36 -4.35 25.64
CA LYS A 8 3.98 -4.83 26.90
C LYS A 8 5.06 -5.87 26.60
N TYR A 9 4.74 -6.82 25.71
CA TYR A 9 5.70 -7.83 25.26
C TYR A 9 6.90 -7.19 24.55
N ARG A 10 6.67 -6.24 23.64
CA ARG A 10 7.76 -5.53 22.94
C ARG A 10 8.70 -4.84 23.91
N LEU A 11 8.19 -4.08 24.88
CA LEU A 11 9.01 -3.36 25.86
C LEU A 11 9.81 -4.30 26.76
N GLN A 12 9.24 -5.45 27.16
CA GLN A 12 9.95 -6.43 27.96
C GLN A 12 11.04 -7.14 27.15
N SER A 13 10.69 -7.67 25.97
CA SER A 13 11.61 -8.37 25.07
C SER A 13 12.74 -7.45 24.57
N ALA A 14 12.43 -6.17 24.36
CA ALA A 14 13.40 -5.21 23.84
C ALA A 14 14.60 -5.02 24.75
N LYS A 15 14.43 -5.10 26.07
CA LYS A 15 15.54 -4.94 27.03
C LYS A 15 16.67 -5.92 26.78
N ASP A 16 16.34 -7.17 26.47
CA ASP A 16 17.34 -8.20 26.19
C ASP A 16 17.82 -8.16 24.74
N TRP A 17 16.89 -7.90 23.80
CA TRP A 17 17.24 -7.75 22.39
C TRP A 17 18.23 -6.61 22.13
N ILE A 18 18.10 -5.49 22.84
CA ILE A 18 18.98 -4.33 22.72
C ILE A 18 20.41 -4.65 23.14
N LYS A 19 20.60 -5.49 24.16
CA LYS A 19 21.95 -5.89 24.63
C LYS A 19 22.74 -6.67 23.58
N ILE A 20 22.04 -7.47 22.77
CA ILE A 20 22.65 -8.29 21.71
C ILE A 20 22.66 -7.58 20.34
N TYR A 21 22.06 -6.39 20.25
CA TYR A 21 21.91 -5.69 18.98
C TYR A 21 23.22 -4.99 18.59
N SER A 22 23.80 -5.42 17.46
CA SER A 22 25.07 -4.90 16.93
C SER A 22 24.93 -3.93 15.75
N GLY A 23 23.70 -3.54 15.39
CA GLY A 23 23.47 -2.69 14.21
C GLY A 23 23.62 -1.19 14.48
N ASN A 24 23.98 -0.43 13.45
CA ASN A 24 24.23 1.02 13.57
C ASN A 24 22.97 1.84 13.88
N ASN A 25 21.78 1.40 13.45
CA ASN A 25 20.54 2.15 13.61
C ASN A 25 19.50 1.34 14.40
N ILE A 26 19.48 1.59 15.71
CA ILE A 26 18.59 0.92 16.66
C ILE A 26 17.11 1.11 16.34
N VAL A 27 16.69 2.28 15.85
CA VAL A 27 15.29 2.55 15.46
C VAL A 27 14.88 1.66 14.28
N LYS A 28 15.74 1.55 13.26
CA LYS A 28 15.54 0.66 12.11
C LYS A 28 15.54 -0.81 12.54
N GLY A 29 16.44 -1.19 13.44
CA GLY A 29 16.49 -2.55 14.02
C GLY A 29 15.20 -2.91 14.76
N TYR A 30 14.75 -2.02 15.63
CA TYR A 30 13.56 -2.20 16.46
C TYR A 30 12.30 -2.33 15.62
N SER A 31 12.11 -1.40 14.67
CA SER A 31 11.01 -1.40 13.72
C SER A 31 10.92 -2.73 12.96
N LYS A 32 12.06 -3.26 12.48
CA LYS A 32 12.11 -4.55 11.80
C LYS A 32 11.84 -5.74 12.72
N LYS A 33 12.40 -5.74 13.93
CA LYS A 33 12.26 -6.85 14.88
C LYS A 33 10.81 -7.04 15.31
N TYR A 34 10.12 -5.95 15.61
CA TYR A 34 8.76 -5.98 16.16
C TYR A 34 7.65 -5.61 15.16
N SER A 35 8.00 -5.41 13.88
CA SER A 35 7.07 -5.02 12.81
C SER A 35 6.28 -3.73 13.11
N VAL A 36 6.91 -2.78 13.80
CA VAL A 36 6.34 -1.46 14.11
C VAL A 36 6.87 -0.40 13.16
N ASP A 37 6.17 0.72 13.02
CA ASP A 37 6.67 1.88 12.30
C ASP A 37 7.83 2.56 13.07
N LYS A 38 8.60 3.36 12.34
CA LYS A 38 9.79 4.03 12.91
C LYS A 38 9.41 5.04 13.99
N ILE A 39 8.26 5.70 13.91
CA ILE A 39 7.83 6.68 14.93
C ILE A 39 7.48 5.94 16.22
N CYS A 40 6.74 4.83 16.13
CA CYS A 40 6.48 3.98 17.30
C CYS A 40 7.78 3.44 17.92
N ALA A 41 8.72 2.98 17.09
CA ALA A 41 10.04 2.55 17.57
C ALA A 41 10.78 3.67 18.33
N VAL A 42 10.76 4.91 17.84
CA VAL A 42 11.36 6.06 18.54
C VAL A 42 10.73 6.28 19.92
N LYS A 43 9.40 6.27 20.00
CA LYS A 43 8.67 6.47 21.26
C LYS A 43 8.98 5.37 22.28
N GLU A 44 9.01 4.11 21.84
CA GLU A 44 9.28 2.97 22.71
C GLU A 44 10.74 2.93 23.17
N LEU A 45 11.69 3.24 22.28
CA LEU A 45 13.09 3.37 22.64
C LEU A 45 13.33 4.51 23.64
N ARG A 46 12.60 5.63 23.53
CA ARG A 46 12.64 6.72 24.51
C ARG A 46 12.18 6.27 25.89
N LEU A 47 11.14 5.45 25.96
CA LEU A 47 10.66 4.84 27.21
C LEU A 47 11.67 3.85 27.81
N LEU A 48 12.49 3.23 26.97
CA LEU A 48 13.59 2.35 27.40
C LEU A 48 14.86 3.14 27.77
N GLY A 49 14.83 4.47 27.72
CA GLY A 49 15.93 5.35 28.14
C GLY A 49 16.84 5.84 27.01
N PHE A 50 16.54 5.54 25.74
CA PHE A 50 17.35 6.04 24.62
C PHE A 50 17.05 7.50 24.31
N LYS A 51 18.10 8.32 24.29
CA LYS A 51 18.01 9.73 23.88
C LYS A 51 18.01 9.83 22.36
N ILE A 52 16.82 9.85 21.78
CA ILE A 52 16.61 10.10 20.34
C ILE A 52 16.20 11.55 20.15
N SER A 53 16.92 12.27 19.29
CA SER A 53 16.69 13.68 18.98
C SER A 53 15.30 13.90 18.35
N ASP A 54 14.68 15.01 18.71
CA ASP A 54 13.37 15.40 18.17
C ASP A 54 13.46 15.82 16.70
N GLU A 55 14.61 16.34 16.25
CA GLU A 55 14.90 16.61 14.83
C GLU A 55 14.75 15.33 14.00
N TYR A 56 15.29 14.21 14.50
CA TYR A 56 15.18 12.93 13.82
C TYR A 56 13.72 12.46 13.71
N GLU A 57 12.92 12.64 14.77
CA GLU A 57 11.50 12.32 14.74
C GLU A 57 10.74 13.20 13.73
N ARG A 58 11.06 14.50 13.66
CA ARG A 58 10.46 15.43 12.68
C ARG A 58 10.77 15.01 11.24
N GLN A 59 12.02 14.67 10.94
CA GLN A 59 12.42 14.17 9.62
C GLN A 59 11.68 12.89 9.24
N LEU A 60 11.50 11.96 10.19
CA LEU A 60 10.73 10.74 9.96
C LEU A 60 9.27 11.04 9.62
N ARG A 61 8.62 11.96 10.34
CA ARG A 61 7.24 12.38 10.07
C ARG A 61 7.09 12.98 8.69
N GLN A 62 7.98 13.91 8.32
CA GLN A 62 7.99 14.53 6.98
C GLN A 62 8.16 13.50 5.86
N SER A 63 9.08 12.54 6.03
CA SER A 63 9.29 11.47 5.05
C SER A 63 8.05 10.57 4.91
N MET A 64 7.40 10.21 6.02
CA MET A 64 6.18 9.40 5.99
C MET A 64 5.00 10.14 5.33
N GLU A 65 4.88 11.43 5.60
CA GLU A 65 3.83 12.27 5.02
C GLU A 65 4.03 12.48 3.52
N SER A 66 5.25 12.77 3.08
CA SER A 66 5.59 12.85 1.66
C SER A 66 5.31 11.53 0.93
N LEU A 67 5.67 10.39 1.51
CA LEU A 67 5.36 9.08 0.92
C LEU A 67 3.84 8.83 0.84
N LYS A 68 3.07 9.25 1.86
CA LYS A 68 1.61 9.16 1.84
C LYS A 68 1.01 10.02 0.73
N GLN A 69 1.49 11.26 0.58
CA GLN A 69 1.05 12.18 -0.48
C GLN A 69 1.39 11.63 -1.86
N GLN A 70 2.60 11.10 -2.07
CA GLN A 70 2.99 10.47 -3.33
C GLN A 70 2.08 9.29 -3.69
N ARG A 71 1.74 8.43 -2.72
CA ARG A 71 0.80 7.30 -2.94
C ARG A 71 -0.60 7.78 -3.32
N LEU A 72 -1.09 8.84 -2.65
CA LEU A 72 -2.39 9.43 -2.97
C LEU A 72 -2.39 10.05 -4.37
N ALA A 73 -1.34 10.78 -4.73
CA ALA A 73 -1.18 11.37 -6.06
C ALA A 73 -1.13 10.30 -7.14
N PHE A 74 -0.39 9.20 -6.92
CA PHE A 74 -0.35 8.07 -7.85
C PHE A 74 -1.71 7.40 -8.02
N LYS A 75 -2.44 7.19 -6.90
CA LYS A 75 -3.79 6.63 -6.94
C LYS A 75 -4.73 7.53 -7.74
N LYS A 76 -4.71 8.84 -7.47
CA LYS A 76 -5.53 9.84 -8.19
C LYS A 76 -5.17 9.90 -9.67
N LYS A 77 -3.88 9.86 -10.02
CA LYS A 77 -3.44 9.83 -11.42
C LYS A 77 -3.97 8.60 -12.15
N ARG A 78 -3.88 7.41 -11.53
CA ARG A 78 -4.43 6.17 -12.09
C ARG A 78 -5.95 6.21 -12.25
N GLU A 79 -6.66 6.81 -11.29
CA GLU A 79 -8.11 7.01 -11.36
C GLU A 79 -8.50 7.98 -12.48
N ASN A 80 -7.75 9.08 -12.63
CA ASN A 80 -7.94 10.03 -13.73
C ASN A 80 -7.65 9.40 -15.10
N GLU A 81 -6.58 8.59 -15.22
CA GLU A 81 -6.27 7.84 -16.45
C GLU A 81 -7.38 6.84 -16.79
N LEU A 82 -7.94 6.16 -15.79
CA LEU A 82 -9.10 5.27 -15.97
C LEU A 82 -10.33 6.05 -16.45
N ASN A 83 -10.65 7.19 -15.82
CA ASN A 83 -11.78 8.02 -16.22
C ASN A 83 -11.62 8.60 -17.63
N ALA A 84 -10.41 9.06 -17.99
CA ALA A 84 -10.11 9.58 -19.32
C ALA A 84 -10.16 8.47 -20.38
N PHE A 85 -9.74 7.24 -20.06
CA PHE A 85 -9.89 6.10 -20.95
C PHE A 85 -11.37 5.75 -21.18
N CYS A 86 -12.21 5.77 -20.13
CA CYS A 86 -13.65 5.60 -20.27
C CYS A 86 -14.36 6.73 -21.04
N GLU A 87 -13.82 7.96 -21.04
CA GLU A 87 -14.35 9.08 -21.84
C GLU A 87 -14.03 8.97 -23.34
N ILE A 88 -13.03 8.16 -23.73
CA ILE A 88 -12.57 8.04 -25.13
C ILE A 88 -13.29 6.89 -25.88
N GLU A 89 -13.89 5.93 -25.18
CA GLU A 89 -14.59 4.77 -25.77
C GLU A 89 -16.12 4.93 -25.75
N SER A 90 -16.63 5.86 -26.54
CA SER A 90 -17.97 5.75 -27.11
C SER A 90 -17.98 6.41 -28.47
N ASP A 91 -17.28 5.79 -29.42
CA ASP A 91 -17.68 5.89 -30.81
C ASP A 91 -18.58 4.70 -31.18
N GLU A 92 -19.38 4.88 -32.22
CA GLU A 92 -20.41 3.95 -32.69
C GLU A 92 -19.82 2.67 -33.33
N HIS A 93 -18.49 2.45 -33.26
CA HIS A 93 -17.83 1.34 -33.95
C HIS A 93 -16.94 0.48 -33.04
N PHE A 94 -16.21 1.02 -32.06
CA PHE A 94 -15.44 0.17 -31.14
C PHE A 94 -15.28 0.81 -29.76
N ALA A 95 -16.00 0.27 -28.76
CA ALA A 95 -15.35 -0.48 -27.68
C ALA A 95 -16.30 -0.95 -26.56
N MET A 96 -16.03 -2.16 -26.05
CA MET A 96 -16.64 -2.67 -24.83
C MET A 96 -15.57 -3.36 -23.96
N ILE A 97 -15.01 -2.64 -22.99
CA ILE A 97 -14.23 -3.24 -21.90
C ILE A 97 -15.19 -3.59 -20.76
N ILE A 98 -15.42 -4.88 -20.56
CA ILE A 98 -16.41 -5.41 -19.58
C ILE A 98 -15.84 -5.44 -18.16
N GLY A 99 -14.52 -5.29 -18.01
CA GLY A 99 -13.89 -5.02 -16.74
C GLY A 99 -12.41 -5.38 -16.70
N TYR A 100 -11.81 -5.22 -15.52
CA TYR A 100 -10.45 -5.63 -15.24
C TYR A 100 -10.42 -6.62 -14.08
N THR A 101 -9.55 -7.62 -14.17
CA THR A 101 -9.27 -8.51 -13.03
C THR A 101 -8.56 -7.75 -11.91
N SER A 102 -8.53 -8.30 -10.69
CA SER A 102 -7.79 -7.71 -9.56
C SER A 102 -6.28 -7.53 -9.83
N GLY A 103 -5.74 -8.24 -10.84
CA GLY A 103 -4.37 -8.11 -11.35
C GLY A 103 -4.17 -7.08 -12.45
N GLY A 104 -5.24 -6.42 -12.93
CA GLY A 104 -5.16 -5.39 -13.98
C GLY A 104 -5.12 -5.93 -15.41
N TYR A 105 -5.42 -7.21 -15.63
CA TYR A 105 -5.60 -7.75 -16.97
C TYR A 105 -7.01 -7.40 -17.50
N PRO A 106 -7.14 -6.81 -18.69
CA PRO A 106 -8.44 -6.48 -19.28
C PRO A 106 -9.20 -7.74 -19.71
N TYR A 107 -10.53 -7.72 -19.60
CA TYR A 107 -11.41 -8.71 -20.25
C TYR A 107 -12.65 -8.04 -20.82
N GLY A 108 -13.12 -8.52 -21.98
CA GLY A 108 -14.27 -7.97 -22.71
C GLY A 108 -14.76 -8.91 -23.81
N VAL A 109 -15.95 -8.63 -24.34
CA VAL A 109 -16.51 -9.21 -25.57
C VAL A 109 -17.02 -8.06 -26.45
N THR A 110 -16.97 -8.21 -27.77
CA THR A 110 -17.41 -7.17 -28.72
C THR A 110 -18.94 -7.11 -28.86
N HIS A 111 -19.46 -6.02 -29.45
CA HIS A 111 -20.88 -5.91 -29.81
C HIS A 111 -21.31 -7.05 -30.74
N GLU A 112 -20.50 -7.35 -31.76
CA GLU A 112 -20.73 -8.46 -32.69
C GLU A 112 -20.78 -9.82 -31.98
N GLU A 113 -19.92 -10.04 -30.98
CA GLU A 113 -19.90 -11.26 -30.16
C GLU A 113 -21.09 -11.35 -29.19
N MET A 114 -21.69 -10.22 -28.77
CA MET A 114 -22.93 -10.21 -28.00
C MET A 114 -24.14 -10.53 -28.90
N GLU A 115 -24.23 -9.92 -30.08
CA GLU A 115 -25.33 -10.17 -31.03
C GLU A 115 -25.37 -11.63 -31.51
N GLN A 116 -24.20 -12.25 -31.75
CA GLN A 116 -24.14 -13.68 -32.10
C GLN A 116 -24.64 -14.60 -30.98
N LYS A 117 -24.43 -14.24 -29.70
CA LYS A 117 -24.92 -15.02 -28.56
C LYS A 117 -26.43 -14.89 -28.34
N ASP A 118 -27.01 -13.76 -28.71
CA ASP A 118 -28.46 -13.56 -28.63
C ASP A 118 -29.17 -14.27 -29.80
N ILE A 119 -28.56 -14.30 -30.99
CA ILE A 119 -29.05 -15.10 -32.13
C ILE A 119 -28.99 -16.60 -31.82
N GLU A 120 -27.91 -17.12 -31.22
CA GLU A 120 -27.81 -18.54 -30.84
C GLU A 120 -28.85 -18.95 -29.78
N LYS A 121 -29.32 -18.02 -28.93
CA LYS A 121 -30.39 -18.30 -27.95
C LYS A 121 -31.80 -18.29 -28.52
N GLU A 122 -32.01 -17.74 -29.71
CA GLU A 122 -33.34 -17.64 -30.35
C GLU A 122 -33.65 -18.87 -31.23
N PHE A 123 -32.68 -19.78 -31.40
CA PHE A 123 -32.80 -21.02 -32.16
C PHE A 123 -32.73 -22.32 -31.30
N ASP A 124 -32.86 -22.21 -29.97
CA ASP A 124 -33.05 -23.34 -29.03
C ASP A 124 -34.48 -23.37 -28.45
#